data_AF-A0A4P9ZNS8-F1
#
_entry.id   AF-A0A4P9ZNS8-F1
#
_cell.length_a   1.000
_cell.length_b   1.000
_cell.length_c   1.000
_cell.angle_alpha   90.00
_cell.angle_beta   90.00
_cell.angle_gamma   90.00
#
_symmetry.space_group_name_H-M   'P 1'
#
loop_
_entity.id
_entity.type
_entity.pdbx_description
1 polymer ?
#
loop_
_entity_poly.entity_id
_entity_poly.type
_entity_poly.pdbx_seq_one_letter_code
_entity_poly.pdbx_strand_id
1 'polypeptide(L)'
;MVRNYKSAIFELLDDPIIDTPRVISQFLSSLGSTTLRRPPSSPSLDITPILTQIIEWGPLAELPLPRLTAKLCWLLAICGFLRPSDLERTDADTTRWSPDSLELFILAPKDKRNGQRYCRHVTIQPFEQALLCPVLTFSCYMSRFPYPSDMTKHPVLRDTMYRPLIRDLARQNRGVSARQISTHIQSIMKLVDNNSGGPLSARALGSTRATLAGASWSDILSQGSWSASSTFDTFYRLTRSVSTNITEMVLSAT
;
A
#
# COMPACT_ATOMS: atom_id res chain seq x y z
N MET A 1 -20.46 -6.84 16.09
CA MET A 1 -20.64 -5.88 17.20
C MET A 1 -19.74 -6.23 18.39
N VAL A 2 -19.79 -7.45 18.95
CA VAL A 2 -18.97 -7.89 20.12
C VAL A 2 -17.44 -7.82 19.89
N ARG A 3 -16.95 -8.12 18.67
CA ARG A 3 -15.51 -8.12 18.35
C ARG A 3 -14.77 -6.79 18.56
N ASN A 4 -15.47 -5.66 18.44
CA ASN A 4 -14.86 -4.33 18.56
C ASN A 4 -14.50 -3.99 20.02
N TYR A 5 -15.08 -4.73 20.97
CA TYR A 5 -14.85 -4.56 22.41
C TYR A 5 -13.89 -5.61 22.96
N LYS A 6 -13.18 -6.38 22.11
CA LYS A 6 -12.28 -7.45 22.54
C LYS A 6 -11.34 -6.98 23.65
N SER A 7 -10.65 -5.87 23.45
CA SER A 7 -9.71 -5.32 24.44
C SER A 7 -10.39 -4.91 25.75
N ALA A 8 -11.57 -4.27 25.67
CA ALA A 8 -12.35 -3.86 26.84
C ALA A 8 -12.91 -5.07 27.61
N ILE A 9 -13.29 -6.15 26.92
CA ILE A 9 -13.74 -7.40 27.54
C ILE A 9 -12.57 -8.08 28.29
N PHE A 10 -11.35 -8.02 27.76
CA PHE A 10 -10.17 -8.53 28.46
C PHE A 10 -9.82 -7.70 29.70
N GLU A 11 -9.97 -6.38 29.67
CA GLU A 11 -9.77 -5.51 30.84
C GLU A 11 -10.81 -5.72 31.95
N LEU A 12 -12.03 -6.15 31.60
CA LEU A 12 -13.11 -6.44 32.56
C LEU A 12 -12.98 -7.79 33.28
N LEU A 13 -12.06 -8.66 32.84
CA LEU A 13 -11.97 -10.06 33.25
C LEU A 13 -10.66 -10.38 34.01
N ASP A 14 -10.06 -9.40 34.68
CA ASP A 14 -8.93 -9.56 35.62
C ASP A 14 -9.34 -10.31 36.90
N ASP A 15 -9.91 -11.51 36.74
CA ASP A 15 -10.33 -12.38 37.83
C ASP A 15 -9.45 -13.66 37.82
N PRO A 16 -8.65 -13.93 38.87
CA PRO A 16 -7.60 -14.96 38.87
C PRO A 16 -8.11 -16.41 38.90
N ILE A 17 -9.42 -16.64 38.87
CA ILE A 17 -10.06 -17.95 39.09
C ILE A 17 -10.25 -18.74 37.78
N ILE A 18 -10.18 -18.09 36.62
CA ILE A 18 -10.46 -18.70 35.33
C ILE A 18 -9.18 -18.68 34.49
N ASP A 19 -8.90 -19.73 33.72
CA ASP A 19 -7.92 -19.72 32.61
C ASP A 19 -8.47 -18.84 31.46
N THR A 20 -8.70 -17.57 31.79
CA THR A 20 -9.44 -16.53 31.06
C THR A 20 -8.96 -16.38 29.62
N PRO A 21 -7.64 -16.40 29.31
CA PRO A 21 -7.18 -16.21 27.94
C PRO A 21 -7.68 -17.29 26.97
N ARG A 22 -7.72 -18.55 27.43
CA ARG A 22 -8.07 -19.69 26.58
C ARG A 22 -9.57 -19.78 26.34
N VAL A 23 -10.37 -19.62 27.39
CA VAL A 23 -11.84 -19.67 27.31
C VAL A 23 -12.39 -18.50 26.49
N ILE A 24 -11.87 -17.28 26.69
CA ILE A 24 -12.29 -16.10 25.90
C ILE A 24 -11.88 -16.26 24.43
N SER A 25 -10.66 -16.77 24.16
CA SER A 25 -10.22 -17.03 22.79
C SER A 25 -11.12 -18.03 22.08
N GLN A 26 -11.49 -19.12 22.76
CA GLN A 26 -12.44 -20.12 22.25
C GLN A 26 -13.81 -19.50 22.02
N PHE A 27 -14.37 -18.77 22.99
CA PHE A 27 -15.65 -18.09 22.86
C PHE A 27 -15.69 -17.10 21.67
N LEU A 28 -14.67 -16.24 21.53
CA LEU A 28 -14.56 -15.31 20.41
C LEU A 28 -14.37 -16.02 19.06
N SER A 29 -13.72 -17.19 19.06
CA SER A 29 -13.59 -18.03 17.86
C SER A 29 -14.94 -18.64 17.47
N SER A 30 -15.71 -19.15 18.45
CA SER A 30 -17.05 -19.73 18.27
C SER A 30 -18.08 -18.68 17.84
N LEU A 31 -18.03 -17.46 18.38
CA LEU A 31 -18.82 -16.33 17.88
C LEU A 31 -18.48 -15.98 16.43
N GLY A 32 -17.21 -16.17 16.05
CA GLY A 32 -16.75 -15.96 14.68
C GLY A 32 -17.24 -17.04 13.71
N SER A 33 -17.44 -18.29 14.17
CA SER A 33 -17.93 -19.39 13.35
C SER A 33 -19.44 -19.40 13.15
N THR A 34 -20.20 -18.73 14.03
CA THR A 34 -21.67 -18.61 13.90
C THR A 34 -22.12 -17.41 13.05
N THR A 35 -21.20 -16.51 12.70
CA THR A 35 -21.51 -15.34 11.86
C THR A 35 -21.15 -15.58 10.41
N LEU A 36 -22.15 -15.71 9.54
CA LEU A 36 -21.95 -15.74 8.10
C LEU A 36 -21.38 -14.39 7.64
N ARG A 37 -20.14 -14.41 7.16
CA ARG A 37 -19.53 -13.26 6.50
C ARG A 37 -20.08 -13.15 5.10
N ARG A 38 -20.97 -12.19 4.86
CA ARG A 38 -21.33 -11.82 3.50
C ARG A 38 -20.13 -11.13 2.84
N PRO A 39 -19.88 -11.37 1.54
CA PRO A 39 -18.91 -10.57 0.80
C PRO A 39 -19.30 -9.10 0.95
N PRO A 40 -18.37 -8.20 1.32
CA PRO A 40 -18.65 -6.78 1.21
C PRO A 40 -19.03 -6.45 -0.24
N SER A 41 -19.91 -5.47 -0.42
CA SER A 41 -20.07 -4.81 -1.73
C SER A 41 -18.67 -4.41 -2.19
N SER A 42 -18.23 -4.99 -3.31
CA SER A 42 -16.86 -4.76 -3.78
C SER A 42 -16.73 -3.27 -4.11
N PRO A 43 -15.68 -2.58 -3.60
CA PRO A 43 -15.46 -1.18 -3.97
C PRO A 43 -15.29 -1.06 -5.48
N SER A 44 -15.60 0.10 -6.05
CA SER A 44 -15.29 0.31 -7.47
C SER A 44 -13.79 0.13 -7.67
N LEU A 45 -13.43 -0.78 -8.58
CA LEU A 45 -12.04 -0.99 -8.97
C LEU A 45 -11.66 -0.08 -10.14
N ASP A 46 -12.58 0.77 -10.57
CA ASP A 46 -12.37 1.72 -11.64
C ASP A 46 -11.48 2.87 -11.16
N ILE A 47 -10.27 2.93 -11.71
CA ILE A 47 -9.31 4.01 -11.47
C ILE A 47 -9.31 5.04 -12.59
N THR A 48 -10.18 4.90 -13.60
CA THR A 48 -10.26 5.82 -14.73
C THR A 48 -10.39 7.28 -14.28
N PRO A 49 -11.22 7.63 -13.28
CA PRO A 49 -11.27 9.02 -12.78
C PRO A 49 -9.93 9.55 -12.28
N ILE A 50 -9.12 8.70 -11.63
CA ILE A 50 -7.77 9.07 -11.19
C ILE A 50 -6.85 9.26 -12.39
N LEU A 51 -6.84 8.31 -13.33
CA LEU A 51 -5.95 8.35 -14.48
C LEU A 51 -6.23 9.59 -15.34
N THR A 52 -7.51 9.86 -15.62
CA THR A 52 -7.96 11.07 -16.33
C THR A 52 -7.49 12.33 -15.60
N GLN A 53 -7.71 12.43 -14.29
CA GLN A 53 -7.28 13.59 -13.51
C GLN A 53 -5.76 13.81 -13.57
N ILE A 54 -4.96 12.72 -13.50
CA ILE A 54 -3.50 12.80 -13.55
C ILE A 54 -3.01 13.23 -14.94
N ILE A 55 -3.70 12.82 -16.01
CA ILE A 55 -3.42 13.26 -17.38
C ILE A 55 -3.76 14.74 -17.54
N GLU A 56 -4.92 15.18 -17.03
CA GLU A 56 -5.37 16.58 -17.07
C GLU A 56 -4.46 17.54 -16.31
N TRP A 57 -3.71 17.07 -15.31
CA TRP A 57 -2.70 17.90 -14.64
C TRP A 57 -1.56 18.34 -15.56
N GLY A 58 -1.41 17.70 -16.72
CA GLY A 58 -0.45 18.11 -17.73
C GLY A 58 0.98 17.65 -17.48
N PRO A 59 1.97 18.29 -18.13
CA PRO A 59 3.37 17.89 -18.12
C PRO A 59 4.02 17.89 -16.73
N LEU A 60 4.84 16.87 -16.43
CA LEU A 60 5.50 16.68 -15.12
C LEU A 60 6.33 17.90 -14.66
N ALA A 61 7.01 18.57 -15.60
CA ALA A 61 7.85 19.73 -15.31
C ALA A 61 7.04 20.94 -14.79
N GLU A 62 5.77 21.06 -15.20
CA GLU A 62 4.90 22.20 -14.90
C GLU A 62 4.03 21.96 -13.65
N LEU A 63 3.89 20.71 -13.20
CA LEU A 63 3.06 20.39 -12.03
C LEU A 63 3.54 21.16 -10.78
N PRO A 64 2.67 21.80 -9.99
CA PRO A 64 3.05 22.32 -8.68
C PRO A 64 3.59 21.20 -7.77
N LEU A 65 4.61 21.50 -6.93
CA LEU A 65 5.22 20.51 -6.04
C LEU A 65 4.22 19.69 -5.19
N PRO A 66 3.12 20.28 -4.66
CA PRO A 66 2.12 19.50 -3.94
C PRO A 66 1.44 18.42 -4.80
N ARG A 67 1.11 18.75 -6.06
CA ARG A 67 0.50 17.80 -7.01
C ARG A 67 1.50 16.76 -7.48
N LEU A 68 2.75 17.16 -7.76
CA LEU A 68 3.83 16.23 -8.11
C LEU A 68 4.09 15.23 -6.97
N THR A 69 4.12 15.70 -5.72
CA THR A 69 4.31 14.85 -4.54
C THR A 69 3.14 13.88 -4.36
N ALA A 70 1.90 14.35 -4.51
CA ALA A 70 0.71 13.50 -4.43
C ALA A 70 0.71 12.43 -5.53
N LYS A 71 1.00 12.83 -6.78
CA LYS A 71 1.14 11.95 -7.94
C LYS A 71 2.17 10.86 -7.69
N LEU A 72 3.37 11.25 -7.25
CA LEU A 72 4.43 10.31 -6.93
C LEU A 72 4.00 9.33 -5.82
N CYS A 73 3.52 9.84 -4.68
CA CYS A 73 3.11 8.99 -3.56
C CYS A 73 2.04 7.97 -3.97
N TRP A 74 1.06 8.39 -4.78
CA TRP A 74 0.01 7.50 -5.27
C TRP A 74 0.55 6.45 -6.24
N LEU A 75 1.35 6.85 -7.24
CA LEU A 75 1.96 5.93 -8.21
C LEU A 75 2.85 4.89 -7.53
N LEU A 76 3.70 5.31 -6.57
CA LEU A 76 4.53 4.37 -5.82
C LEU A 76 3.69 3.44 -4.93
N ALA A 77 2.61 3.94 -4.32
CA ALA A 77 1.72 3.13 -3.49
C ALA A 77 0.96 2.07 -4.30
N ILE A 78 0.42 2.44 -5.46
CA ILE A 78 -0.39 1.53 -6.29
C ILE A 78 0.48 0.54 -7.09
N CYS A 79 1.61 0.98 -7.67
CA CYS A 79 2.49 0.11 -8.47
C CYS A 79 3.45 -0.71 -7.62
N GLY A 80 3.95 -0.17 -6.50
CA GLY A 80 4.86 -0.86 -5.58
C GLY A 80 4.16 -1.66 -4.47
N PHE A 81 2.82 -1.64 -4.44
CA PHE A 81 2.02 -2.14 -3.33
C PHE A 81 2.53 -1.61 -1.99
N LEU A 82 2.83 -0.31 -1.90
CA LEU A 82 3.46 0.30 -0.73
C LEU A 82 2.43 0.88 0.23
N ARG A 83 2.67 0.72 1.53
CA ARG A 83 1.94 1.46 2.57
C ARG A 83 2.52 2.87 2.70
N PRO A 84 1.76 3.83 3.26
CA PRO A 84 2.32 5.15 3.60
C PRO A 84 3.57 5.06 4.52
N SER A 85 3.57 4.11 5.46
CA SER A 85 4.73 3.86 6.32
C SER A 85 5.90 3.15 5.63
N ASP A 86 5.66 2.50 4.48
CA ASP A 86 6.76 1.97 3.68
C ASP A 86 7.48 3.16 2.99
N LEU A 87 6.73 4.08 2.39
CA LEU A 87 7.26 5.29 1.76
C LEU A 87 7.98 6.23 2.75
N GLU A 88 7.45 6.36 3.98
CA GLU A 88 8.11 7.12 5.06
C GLU A 88 9.52 6.57 5.35
N ARG A 89 9.70 5.25 5.24
CA ARG A 89 10.92 4.52 5.61
C ARG A 89 11.79 4.15 4.41
N THR A 90 11.48 4.68 3.24
CA THR A 90 12.34 4.51 2.07
C THR A 90 13.49 5.49 2.14
N ASP A 91 14.71 4.96 2.00
CA ASP A 91 15.92 5.77 2.03
C ASP A 91 16.32 6.23 0.61
N ALA A 92 16.47 7.53 0.46
CA ALA A 92 16.86 8.16 -0.80
C ALA A 92 18.28 7.77 -1.22
N ASP A 93 19.20 7.58 -0.26
CA ASP A 93 20.60 7.22 -0.54
C ASP A 93 20.72 5.81 -1.17
N THR A 94 19.78 4.92 -0.84
CA THR A 94 19.79 3.53 -1.34
C THR A 94 18.86 3.31 -2.52
N THR A 95 17.98 4.28 -2.81
CA THR A 95 17.05 4.23 -3.95
C THR A 95 17.84 4.35 -5.26
N ARG A 96 17.55 3.46 -6.22
CA ARG A 96 18.22 3.43 -7.53
C ARG A 96 17.18 3.60 -8.62
N TRP A 97 17.50 4.36 -9.66
CA TRP A 97 16.62 4.50 -10.80
C TRP A 97 17.40 4.65 -12.11
N SER A 98 16.81 4.15 -13.17
CA SER A 98 17.23 4.29 -14.56
C SER A 98 15.99 4.53 -15.43
N PRO A 99 16.13 4.75 -16.75
CA PRO A 99 14.97 4.77 -17.65
C PRO A 99 14.14 3.48 -17.60
N ASP A 100 14.77 2.34 -17.27
CA ASP A 100 14.17 1.01 -17.33
C ASP A 100 13.54 0.56 -16.00
N SER A 101 13.92 1.15 -14.86
CA SER A 101 13.37 0.73 -13.57
C SER A 101 13.60 1.73 -12.44
N LEU A 102 12.78 1.61 -11.40
CA LEU A 102 12.94 2.26 -10.10
C LEU A 102 12.98 1.20 -8.99
N GLU A 103 14.09 1.11 -8.27
CA GLU A 103 14.32 0.21 -7.14
C GLU A 103 14.24 0.99 -5.82
N LEU A 104 13.32 0.59 -4.96
CA LEU A 104 13.11 1.18 -3.65
C LEU A 104 13.53 0.21 -2.55
N PHE A 105 14.29 0.72 -1.58
CA PHE A 105 14.72 -0.02 -0.39
C PHE A 105 14.07 0.57 0.85
N ILE A 106 13.12 -0.19 1.41
CA ILE A 106 12.32 0.19 2.57
C ILE A 106 12.98 -0.37 3.82
N LEU A 107 13.44 0.53 4.69
CA LEU A 107 14.08 0.18 5.96
C LEU A 107 13.02 -0.21 6.98
N ALA A 108 13.14 -1.42 7.56
CA ALA A 108 12.26 -1.87 8.64
C ALA A 108 10.76 -1.63 8.36
N PRO A 109 10.18 -2.24 7.29
CA PRO A 109 8.76 -2.14 7.01
C PRO A 109 7.94 -2.64 8.20
N LYS A 110 6.63 -2.37 8.20
CA LYS A 110 5.76 -2.74 9.33
C LYS A 110 5.77 -4.25 9.58
N ASP A 111 5.84 -5.05 8.52
CA ASP A 111 5.90 -6.51 8.61
C ASP A 111 7.28 -6.97 9.09
N LYS A 112 7.31 -8.09 9.81
CA LYS A 112 8.55 -8.75 10.30
C LYS A 112 8.71 -10.08 9.57
N ARG A 113 9.96 -10.52 9.36
CA ARG A 113 10.28 -11.87 8.88
C ARG A 113 10.95 -12.62 10.03
N ASN A 114 10.38 -13.76 10.42
CA ASN A 114 10.86 -14.56 11.56
C ASN A 114 11.09 -13.73 12.83
N GLY A 115 10.17 -12.80 13.13
CA GLY A 115 10.27 -11.90 14.29
C GLY A 115 11.26 -10.73 14.15
N GLN A 116 12.07 -10.70 13.08
CA GLN A 116 13.11 -9.70 12.84
C GLN A 116 12.66 -8.60 11.86
N ARG A 117 13.26 -7.42 12.02
CA ARG A 117 13.18 -6.35 11.02
C ARG A 117 14.09 -6.70 9.85
N TYR A 118 13.70 -6.29 8.65
CA TYR A 118 14.47 -6.54 7.43
C TYR A 118 14.37 -5.31 6.51
N CYS A 119 15.18 -5.29 5.45
CA CYS A 119 15.02 -4.32 4.36
C CYS A 119 14.14 -4.96 3.27
N ARG A 120 13.07 -4.28 2.87
CA ARG A 120 12.23 -4.72 1.75
C ARG A 120 12.68 -4.02 0.47
N HIS A 121 12.93 -4.80 -0.57
CA HIS A 121 13.20 -4.31 -1.91
C HIS A 121 11.93 -4.37 -2.76
N VAL A 122 11.67 -3.34 -3.56
CA VAL A 122 10.57 -3.28 -4.52
C VAL A 122 11.07 -2.65 -5.81
N THR A 123 10.76 -3.28 -6.94
CA THR A 123 11.04 -2.74 -8.28
C THR A 123 9.76 -2.25 -8.93
N ILE A 124 9.81 -1.07 -9.53
CA ILE A 124 8.71 -0.46 -10.29
C ILE A 124 9.21 -0.19 -11.71
N GLN A 125 8.48 -0.70 -12.69
CA GLN A 125 8.80 -0.56 -14.11
C GLN A 125 8.24 0.77 -14.67
N PRO A 126 8.85 1.32 -15.73
CA PRO A 126 8.29 2.45 -16.46
C PRO A 126 6.96 2.07 -17.10
N PHE A 127 6.16 3.09 -17.43
CA PHE A 127 4.94 2.95 -18.19
C PHE A 127 5.06 3.77 -19.47
N GLU A 128 4.53 3.22 -20.57
CA GLU A 128 4.66 3.80 -21.92
C GLU A 128 4.12 5.22 -21.99
N GLN A 129 2.96 5.48 -21.37
CA GLN A 129 2.41 6.82 -21.29
C GLN A 129 3.16 7.66 -20.25
N ALA A 130 3.97 8.61 -20.72
CA ALA A 130 4.86 9.41 -19.89
C ALA A 130 4.15 10.14 -18.72
N LEU A 131 2.93 10.64 -18.94
CA LEU A 131 2.14 11.31 -17.90
C LEU A 131 1.68 10.37 -16.77
N LEU A 132 1.62 9.06 -17.00
CA LEU A 132 1.27 8.06 -15.99
C LEU A 132 2.49 7.27 -15.50
N CYS A 133 3.68 7.58 -16.00
CA CYS A 133 4.88 6.80 -15.71
C CYS A 133 5.41 7.08 -14.29
N PRO A 134 5.51 6.05 -13.42
CA PRO A 134 6.05 6.21 -12.07
C PRO A 134 7.54 6.58 -12.08
N VAL A 135 8.33 5.98 -12.98
CA VAL A 135 9.78 6.22 -13.09
C VAL A 135 10.07 7.66 -13.54
N LEU A 136 9.36 8.15 -14.56
CA LEU A 136 9.52 9.54 -15.01
C LEU A 136 9.01 10.54 -13.97
N THR A 137 7.89 10.23 -13.29
CA THR A 137 7.39 11.06 -12.19
C THR A 137 8.41 11.15 -11.06
N PHE A 138 9.05 10.02 -10.70
CA PHE A 138 10.12 9.97 -9.71
C PHE A 138 11.33 10.81 -10.14
N SER A 139 11.81 10.64 -11.37
CA SER A 139 12.95 11.41 -11.90
C SER A 139 12.68 12.91 -11.87
N CYS A 140 11.48 13.34 -12.27
CA CYS A 140 11.07 14.74 -12.21
C CYS A 140 10.95 15.26 -10.77
N TYR A 141 10.45 14.43 -9.85
CA TYR A 141 10.43 14.77 -8.42
C TYR A 141 11.83 14.98 -7.86
N MET A 142 12.77 14.07 -8.17
CA MET A 142 14.14 14.17 -7.67
C MET A 142 14.90 15.37 -8.25
N SER A 143 14.64 15.77 -9.50
CA SER A 143 15.28 16.95 -10.09
C SER A 143 14.73 18.27 -9.56
N ARG A 144 13.47 18.29 -9.09
CA ARG A 144 12.80 19.52 -8.62
C ARG A 144 12.87 19.77 -7.13
N PHE A 145 13.20 18.75 -6.35
CA PHE A 145 13.44 18.90 -4.91
C PHE A 145 14.95 18.81 -4.62
N PRO A 146 15.53 19.79 -3.93
CA PRO A 146 16.94 19.78 -3.52
C PRO A 146 17.26 18.53 -2.70
N TYR A 147 18.34 17.83 -3.05
CA TYR A 147 18.80 16.66 -2.31
C TYR A 147 18.92 17.01 -0.82
N PRO A 148 18.34 16.22 0.10
CA PRO A 148 18.37 16.56 1.52
C PRO A 148 19.82 16.57 2.01
N SER A 149 20.29 17.71 2.53
CA SER A 149 21.64 17.85 3.10
C SER A 149 21.79 17.08 4.41
N ASP A 150 20.69 16.97 5.17
CA ASP A 150 20.69 16.45 6.53
C ASP A 150 20.11 15.02 6.54
N MET A 151 20.72 14.14 7.33
CA MET A 151 20.10 12.86 7.66
C MET A 151 19.06 13.04 8.77
N THR A 152 18.03 12.21 8.75
CA THR A 152 16.99 12.19 9.78
C THR A 152 16.99 10.89 10.56
N LYS A 153 16.54 10.94 11.82
CA LYS A 153 16.36 9.74 12.64
C LYS A 153 15.24 8.87 12.05
N HIS A 154 15.52 7.59 11.86
CA HIS A 154 14.53 6.65 11.37
C HIS A 154 13.37 6.46 12.37
N PRO A 155 12.09 6.42 11.92
CA PRO A 155 10.92 6.42 12.82
C PRO A 155 10.78 5.18 13.70
N VAL A 156 11.42 4.07 13.32
CA VAL A 156 11.37 2.77 14.04
C VAL A 156 12.74 2.33 14.59
N LEU A 157 13.77 2.30 13.76
CA LEU A 157 15.15 1.98 14.15
C LEU A 157 15.79 3.14 14.93
N ARG A 158 16.05 2.93 16.22
CA ARG A 158 16.48 4.01 17.14
C ARG A 158 17.87 4.57 16.83
N ASP A 159 18.74 3.74 16.28
CA ASP A 159 20.16 4.05 16.05
C ASP A 159 20.49 4.17 14.56
N THR A 160 19.47 4.37 13.73
CA THR A 160 19.62 4.49 12.28
C THR A 160 19.25 5.89 11.82
N MET A 161 20.16 6.51 11.08
CA MET A 161 19.94 7.73 10.33
C MET A 161 19.73 7.36 8.86
N TYR A 162 18.84 8.08 8.18
CA TYR A 162 18.56 7.87 6.75
C TYR A 162 18.12 9.18 6.09
N ARG A 163 18.13 9.22 4.76
CA ARG A 163 17.60 10.35 4.00
C ARG A 163 16.18 10.04 3.53
N PRO A 164 15.16 10.76 4.02
CA PRO A 164 13.78 10.44 3.68
C PRO A 164 13.53 10.72 2.19
N LEU A 165 12.95 9.74 1.50
CA LEU A 165 12.62 9.88 0.09
C LEU A 165 11.57 10.98 -0.17
N ILE A 166 10.45 10.92 0.56
CA ILE A 166 9.37 11.90 0.44
C ILE A 166 9.63 13.04 1.43
N ARG A 167 9.74 14.25 0.89
CA ARG A 167 10.14 15.47 1.60
C ARG A 167 8.96 16.39 1.87
N ASP A 168 9.07 17.16 2.95
CA ASP A 168 8.09 18.18 3.32
C ASP A 168 8.14 19.35 2.32
N LEU A 169 6.97 19.84 1.93
CA LEU A 169 6.83 20.87 0.90
C LEU A 169 7.42 22.23 1.33
N ALA A 170 7.32 22.56 2.62
CA ALA A 170 7.84 23.80 3.18
C ALA A 170 9.29 23.63 3.66
N ARG A 171 9.62 22.48 4.25
CA ARG A 171 10.95 22.16 4.79
C ARG A 171 11.56 20.98 4.05
N GLN A 172 12.10 21.23 2.87
CA GLN A 172 12.53 20.20 1.92
C GLN A 172 13.70 19.32 2.41
N ASN A 173 14.39 19.70 3.49
CA ASN A 173 15.38 18.86 4.17
C ASN A 173 14.77 17.84 5.15
N ARG A 174 13.47 17.92 5.42
CA ARG A 174 12.77 17.02 6.35
C ARG A 174 11.89 16.03 5.60
N GLY A 175 11.85 14.81 6.11
CA GLY A 175 10.89 13.80 5.67
C GLY A 175 9.49 14.12 6.17
N VAL A 176 8.49 13.58 5.47
CA VAL A 176 7.09 13.61 5.92
C VAL A 176 6.71 12.32 6.64
N SER A 177 5.79 12.43 7.58
CA SER A 177 5.27 11.26 8.31
C SER A 177 4.39 10.37 7.42
N ALA A 178 4.23 9.10 7.83
CA ALA A 178 3.28 8.18 7.21
C ALA A 178 1.85 8.75 7.13
N ARG A 179 1.46 9.60 8.08
CA ARG A 179 0.16 10.29 8.07
C ARG A 179 0.07 11.28 6.91
N GLN A 180 1.08 12.13 6.73
CA GLN A 180 1.12 13.10 5.62
C GLN A 180 1.17 12.40 4.26
N ILE A 181 1.95 11.33 4.13
CA ILE A 181 1.96 10.49 2.92
C ILE A 181 0.58 9.89 2.64
N SER A 182 -0.11 9.41 3.68
CA SER A 182 -1.49 8.94 3.55
C SER A 182 -2.41 10.04 3.05
N THR A 183 -2.27 11.29 3.54
CA THR A 183 -3.04 12.44 3.05
C THR A 183 -2.78 12.70 1.55
N HIS A 184 -1.52 12.66 1.11
CA HIS A 184 -1.18 12.78 -0.31
C HIS A 184 -1.84 11.70 -1.17
N ILE A 185 -1.75 10.43 -0.77
CA ILE A 185 -2.38 9.31 -1.49
C ILE A 185 -3.90 9.48 -1.52
N GLN A 186 -4.51 9.81 -0.38
CA GLN A 186 -5.97 9.93 -0.27
C GLN A 186 -6.53 11.15 -1.00
N SER A 187 -5.73 12.19 -1.21
CA SER A 187 -6.11 13.34 -2.04
C SER A 187 -6.43 12.95 -3.50
N ILE A 188 -5.86 11.84 -3.97
CA ILE A 188 -6.13 11.24 -5.29
C ILE A 188 -7.16 10.12 -5.18
N MET A 189 -7.02 9.23 -4.18
CA MET A 189 -7.92 8.07 -4.02
C MET A 189 -9.39 8.44 -3.83
N LYS A 190 -9.70 9.64 -3.33
CA LYS A 190 -11.08 10.14 -3.16
C LYS A 190 -11.88 10.22 -4.47
N LEU A 191 -11.22 10.15 -5.63
CA LEU A 191 -11.87 10.16 -6.95
C LEU A 191 -12.45 8.78 -7.33
N VAL A 192 -12.05 7.72 -6.62
CA VAL A 192 -12.63 6.39 -6.81
C VAL A 192 -13.89 6.31 -5.98
N ASP A 193 -15.00 5.93 -6.63
CA ASP A 193 -16.24 5.66 -5.92
C ASP A 193 -16.05 4.49 -4.94
N ASN A 194 -16.18 4.77 -3.65
CA ASN A 194 -16.08 3.75 -2.63
C ASN A 194 -17.38 3.53 -1.87
N ASN A 195 -18.17 2.60 -2.39
CA ASN A 195 -19.39 2.11 -1.77
C ASN A 195 -19.17 1.30 -0.47
N SER A 196 -17.92 1.10 -0.03
CA SER A 196 -17.57 0.32 1.17
C SER A 196 -17.48 1.14 2.46
N GLY A 197 -17.79 2.45 2.46
CA GLY A 197 -17.93 3.28 3.66
C GLY A 197 -16.63 3.65 4.40
N GLY A 198 -15.45 3.50 3.78
CA GLY A 198 -14.15 3.86 4.38
C GLY A 198 -13.09 4.25 3.32
N PRO A 199 -11.89 4.70 3.70
CA PRO A 199 -10.85 5.04 2.72
C PRO A 199 -10.28 3.78 2.05
N LEU A 200 -10.22 3.80 0.71
CA LEU A 200 -9.68 2.69 -0.06
C LEU A 200 -8.13 2.70 -0.02
N SER A 201 -7.53 1.52 0.10
CA SER A 201 -6.07 1.38 0.11
C SER A 201 -5.53 1.28 -1.32
N ALA A 202 -4.63 2.19 -1.71
CA ALA A 202 -3.93 2.13 -3.00
C ALA A 202 -3.18 0.80 -3.19
N ARG A 203 -2.60 0.26 -2.11
CA ARG A 203 -1.94 -1.05 -2.09
C ARG A 203 -2.91 -2.19 -2.41
N ALA A 204 -4.08 -2.22 -1.78
CA ALA A 204 -5.11 -3.23 -2.02
C ALA A 204 -5.69 -3.11 -3.44
N LEU A 205 -5.92 -1.88 -3.89
CA LEU A 205 -6.42 -1.58 -5.23
C LEU A 205 -5.43 -1.99 -6.31
N GLY A 206 -4.16 -1.62 -6.19
CA GLY A 206 -3.11 -1.96 -7.14
C GLY A 206 -2.94 -3.47 -7.28
N SER A 207 -2.80 -4.18 -6.16
CA SER A 207 -2.63 -5.65 -6.16
C SER A 207 -3.85 -6.39 -6.70
N THR A 208 -5.07 -5.93 -6.39
CA THR A 208 -6.30 -6.49 -6.97
C THR A 208 -6.36 -6.25 -8.48
N ARG A 209 -6.05 -5.03 -8.94
CA ARG A 209 -6.07 -4.71 -10.37
C ARG A 209 -5.02 -5.49 -11.16
N ALA A 210 -3.80 -5.63 -10.63
CA ALA A 210 -2.76 -6.43 -11.25
C ALA A 210 -3.20 -7.91 -11.37
N THR A 211 -3.87 -8.45 -10.35
CA THR A 211 -4.45 -9.80 -10.39
C THR A 211 -5.50 -9.92 -11.51
N LEU A 212 -6.41 -8.94 -11.63
CA LEU A 212 -7.43 -8.93 -12.69
C LEU A 212 -6.83 -8.77 -14.09
N ALA A 213 -5.71 -8.05 -14.20
CA ALA A 213 -4.94 -7.91 -15.43
C ALA A 213 -4.10 -9.16 -15.79
N GLY A 214 -4.18 -10.23 -14.99
CA GLY A 214 -3.53 -11.51 -15.28
C GLY A 214 -2.12 -11.67 -14.69
N ALA A 215 -1.70 -10.80 -13.78
CA ALA A 215 -0.42 -10.99 -13.07
C ALA A 215 -0.42 -12.30 -12.28
N SER A 216 0.72 -13.01 -12.29
CA SER A 216 0.84 -14.29 -11.59
C SER A 216 0.73 -14.10 -10.08
N TRP A 217 0.24 -15.12 -9.38
CA TRP A 217 0.19 -15.10 -7.91
C TRP A 217 1.58 -14.91 -7.28
N SER A 218 2.63 -15.50 -7.89
CA SER A 218 4.02 -15.32 -7.43
C SER A 218 4.50 -13.88 -7.55
N ASP A 219 4.17 -13.18 -8.63
CA ASP A 219 4.56 -11.79 -8.82
C ASP A 219 3.82 -10.88 -7.85
N ILE A 220 2.52 -11.11 -7.66
CA ILE A 220 1.71 -10.35 -6.69
C ILE A 220 2.25 -10.51 -5.26
N LEU A 221 2.59 -11.74 -4.86
CA LEU A 221 3.16 -12.02 -3.55
C LEU A 221 4.54 -11.41 -3.37
N SER A 222 5.38 -11.49 -4.40
CA SER A 222 6.74 -10.94 -4.39
C SER A 222 6.71 -9.41 -4.29
N GLN A 223 5.93 -8.76 -5.16
CA GLN A 223 5.74 -7.31 -5.17
C GLN A 223 5.14 -6.82 -3.85
N GLY A 224 4.16 -7.54 -3.30
CA GLY A 224 3.56 -7.26 -1.99
C GLY A 224 4.47 -7.63 -0.82
N SER A 225 5.54 -8.40 -1.02
CA SER A 225 6.33 -9.02 0.05
C SER A 225 5.48 -9.80 1.06
N TRP A 226 4.48 -10.52 0.56
CA TRP A 226 3.60 -11.38 1.35
C TRP A 226 4.13 -12.81 1.36
N SER A 227 4.28 -13.39 2.55
CA SER A 227 4.80 -14.76 2.72
C SER A 227 3.80 -15.85 2.35
N ALA A 228 2.51 -15.52 2.25
CA ALA A 228 1.47 -16.50 1.98
C ALA A 228 0.31 -15.89 1.18
N SER A 229 -0.29 -16.73 0.33
CA SER A 229 -1.46 -16.37 -0.47
C SER A 229 -2.65 -15.92 0.37
N SER A 230 -2.87 -16.60 1.49
CA SER A 230 -3.91 -16.26 2.47
C SER A 230 -3.80 -14.82 2.99
N THR A 231 -2.59 -14.27 3.08
CA THR A 231 -2.38 -12.88 3.52
C THR A 231 -2.92 -11.89 2.47
N PHE A 232 -2.63 -12.13 1.20
CA PHE A 232 -3.19 -11.34 0.12
C PHE A 232 -4.72 -11.47 0.06
N ASP A 233 -5.22 -12.71 0.01
CA ASP A 233 -6.66 -12.98 -0.16
C ASP A 233 -7.52 -12.43 0.99
N THR A 234 -7.00 -12.48 2.22
CA THR A 234 -7.75 -12.03 3.41
C THR A 234 -7.74 -10.52 3.58
N PHE A 235 -6.61 -9.86 3.34
CA PHE A 235 -6.41 -8.46 3.77
C PHE A 235 -6.32 -7.43 2.64
N TYR A 236 -6.00 -7.85 1.42
CA TYR A 236 -5.67 -6.92 0.34
C TYR A 236 -6.44 -7.18 -0.95
N ARG A 237 -6.93 -8.40 -1.18
CA ARG A 237 -7.74 -8.73 -2.34
C ARG A 237 -9.15 -8.16 -2.17
N LEU A 238 -9.48 -7.13 -2.95
CA LEU A 238 -10.75 -6.41 -2.85
C LEU A 238 -11.91 -7.15 -3.54
N THR A 239 -11.62 -7.94 -4.58
CA THR A 239 -12.61 -8.80 -5.24
C THR A 239 -12.06 -10.20 -5.48
N ARG A 240 -12.96 -11.19 -5.39
CA ARG A 240 -12.69 -12.59 -5.77
C ARG A 240 -13.20 -12.95 -7.16
N SER A 241 -13.69 -11.97 -7.93
CA SER A 241 -14.03 -12.18 -9.32
C SER A 241 -12.84 -12.73 -10.10
N VAL A 242 -13.12 -13.71 -10.93
CA VAL A 242 -12.15 -14.28 -11.88
C VAL A 242 -12.17 -13.41 -13.14
N SER A 243 -11.00 -13.04 -13.63
CA SER A 243 -10.88 -12.37 -14.93
C SER A 243 -11.07 -13.36 -16.09
N THR A 244 -10.80 -14.63 -15.84
CA THR A 244 -10.93 -15.72 -16.80
C THR A 244 -12.38 -16.17 -16.94
N ASN A 245 -12.83 -16.36 -18.18
CA ASN A 245 -14.12 -16.98 -18.48
C ASN A 245 -14.04 -18.49 -18.21
N ILE A 246 -14.15 -18.89 -16.95
CA ILE A 246 -14.09 -20.30 -16.53
C ILE A 246 -15.17 -21.11 -17.25
N THR A 247 -16.35 -20.53 -17.45
CA THR A 247 -17.45 -21.18 -18.17
C THR A 247 -17.03 -21.56 -19.58
N GLU A 248 -16.42 -20.64 -20.32
CA GLU A 248 -15.87 -20.93 -21.64
C GLU A 248 -14.76 -21.97 -21.56
N MET A 249 -13.76 -21.84 -20.69
CA MET A 249 -12.69 -22.85 -20.57
C MET A 249 -13.21 -24.27 -20.26
N VAL A 250 -14.29 -24.40 -19.50
CA VAL A 250 -14.89 -25.69 -19.12
C VAL A 250 -15.79 -26.23 -20.24
N LEU A 251 -16.55 -25.37 -20.92
CA LEU A 251 -17.56 -25.76 -21.90
C LEU A 251 -17.05 -25.73 -23.35
N SER A 252 -15.95 -25.03 -23.63
CA SER A 252 -15.26 -25.02 -24.93
C SER A 252 -14.44 -26.29 -25.14
N ALA A 253 -14.97 -27.43 -24.68
CA ALA A 253 -14.40 -28.74 -24.95
C ALA A 253 -14.19 -28.87 -26.46
N THR A 254 -12.95 -29.21 -26.82
CA THR A 254 -12.57 -29.71 -28.14
C THR A 254 -13.16 -31.10 -28.32
#